data_AF-A0A927QF09-F1
#
_entry.id   AF-A0A927QF09-F1
#
_cell.length_a   1.000
_cell.length_b   1.000
_cell.length_c   1.000
_cell.angle_alpha   90.00
_cell.angle_beta   90.00
_cell.angle_gamma   90.00
#
_symmetry.space_group_name_H-M   'P 1'
#
loop_
_entity.id
_entity.type
_entity.pdbx_description
1 polymer ?
#
loop_
_entity_poly.entity_id
_entity_poly.type
_entity_poly.pdbx_seq_one_letter_code
_entity_poly.pdbx_strand_id
1 'polypeptide(L)'
;MNHPTSGTGPDTTATATAGTEAEVAVVDTGDTDDTSNTADTTDTGDTGRRLRAAFAEAAYSLTPPPVPLEAIEREGRSRRRRRRAAALSTGCGLLLLPLVVVLALRPDGSSATVRPMAPPGPKPSASASPPASRPSTPLAGQVRVVEPGEKVRIGDGTRLWLTAEGKYGDTPGVSEVPEFSSVVDGNIDRSRPGVSVQETPRGPEKVFLTGVYYGGSTEAAGVRIELYDGRAFDGTVVRLAGTKEWGGWYLLATVGEGVSNPGHLRGITRKVTVYDRDGGVVATQDLG
;
A
#
# COMPACT_ATOMS: atom_id res chain seq x y z
N MET A 1 -61.69 12.02 11.43
CA MET A 1 -62.02 11.07 12.50
C MET A 1 -60.79 10.20 12.75
N ASN A 2 -60.55 9.86 14.03
CA ASN A 2 -59.67 8.79 14.53
C ASN A 2 -58.13 8.94 14.36
N HIS A 3 -57.46 9.04 15.52
CA HIS A 3 -56.06 8.67 15.81
C HIS A 3 -55.98 7.14 16.12
N PRO A 4 -54.88 6.52 16.63
CA PRO A 4 -53.50 6.95 16.91
C PRO A 4 -52.47 6.07 16.11
N THR A 5 -51.32 5.50 16.52
CA THR A 5 -50.49 5.29 17.77
C THR A 5 -49.10 4.78 17.31
N SER A 6 -47.94 4.87 17.98
CA SER A 6 -47.35 5.81 18.96
C SER A 6 -45.90 5.38 19.28
N GLY A 7 -45.02 6.32 19.67
CA GLY A 7 -43.78 6.04 20.43
C GLY A 7 -42.48 5.81 19.63
N THR A 8 -41.28 5.89 20.22
CA THR A 8 -40.84 6.37 21.56
C THR A 8 -39.32 6.64 21.52
N GLY A 9 -38.82 7.72 22.14
CA GLY A 9 -37.39 7.91 22.42
C GLY A 9 -36.95 9.38 22.36
N PRO A 10 -36.03 9.85 23.22
CA PRO A 10 -36.26 11.16 23.85
C PRO A 10 -35.26 12.27 23.50
N ASP A 11 -35.78 13.51 23.54
CA ASP A 11 -34.97 14.72 23.65
C ASP A 11 -34.20 14.78 24.98
N THR A 12 -33.07 15.49 25.00
CA THR A 12 -32.34 15.84 26.23
C THR A 12 -32.21 17.37 26.32
N THR A 13 -33.19 18.01 26.94
CA THR A 13 -33.18 19.45 27.22
C THR A 13 -32.29 19.79 28.40
N ALA A 14 -31.56 20.90 28.31
CA ALA A 14 -30.76 21.43 29.41
C ALA A 14 -31.64 22.15 30.45
N THR A 15 -31.24 22.10 31.72
CA THR A 15 -31.71 23.00 32.78
C THR A 15 -30.54 23.30 33.72
N ALA A 16 -30.41 24.54 34.18
CA ALA A 16 -29.42 24.94 35.18
C ALA A 16 -30.13 25.64 36.36
N THR A 17 -29.72 25.29 37.59
CA THR A 17 -30.12 25.96 38.84
C THR A 17 -28.93 25.94 39.80
N ALA A 18 -28.76 26.99 40.61
CA ALA A 18 -27.67 27.14 41.58
C ALA A 18 -28.12 26.89 43.02
N GLY A 19 -27.17 26.65 43.94
CA GLY A 19 -27.46 26.65 45.39
C GLY A 19 -26.34 26.15 46.32
N THR A 20 -25.86 27.04 47.19
CA THR A 20 -25.38 26.78 48.57
C THR A 20 -24.11 25.95 48.83
N GLU A 21 -23.00 26.69 49.01
CA GLU A 21 -22.10 26.69 50.19
C GLU A 21 -21.87 25.41 51.03
N ALA A 22 -20.59 25.05 51.19
CA ALA A 22 -20.05 24.43 52.41
C ALA A 22 -18.59 24.89 52.63
N GLU A 23 -18.29 25.38 53.83
CA GLU A 23 -17.02 25.98 54.25
C GLU A 23 -16.05 24.96 54.86
N VAL A 24 -14.77 24.94 54.48
CA VAL A 24 -13.67 24.41 55.32
C VAL A 24 -12.37 25.22 55.13
N ALA A 25 -12.01 25.97 56.19
CA ALA A 25 -10.68 26.40 56.66
C ALA A 25 -9.49 26.67 55.69
N VAL A 26 -8.85 27.84 55.88
CA VAL A 26 -7.52 28.21 55.37
C VAL A 26 -6.47 28.17 56.49
N VAL A 27 -5.35 27.46 56.28
CA VAL A 27 -4.06 27.54 57.03
C VAL A 27 -2.97 26.98 56.08
N ASP A 28 -1.71 27.41 56.03
CA ASP A 28 -1.08 28.75 56.11
C ASP A 28 0.34 28.62 55.48
N THR A 29 1.03 29.74 55.28
CA THR A 29 2.35 29.98 54.67
C THR A 29 3.45 28.88 54.72
N GLY A 30 4.20 28.80 53.62
CA GLY A 30 5.46 28.06 53.48
C GLY A 30 6.24 28.59 52.28
N ASP A 31 7.09 29.59 52.50
CA ASP A 31 7.84 30.34 51.47
C ASP A 31 9.19 29.70 51.12
N THR A 32 9.56 29.64 49.84
CA THR A 32 10.95 29.45 49.35
C THR A 32 11.07 29.64 47.83
N ASP A 33 12.17 30.27 47.39
CA ASP A 33 12.48 30.62 46.00
C ASP A 33 12.55 29.45 45.01
N ASP A 34 12.03 29.66 43.78
CA ASP A 34 12.76 29.30 42.54
C ASP A 34 12.26 30.08 41.28
N THR A 35 12.55 31.39 41.22
CA THR A 35 11.95 32.30 40.20
C THR A 35 12.80 32.45 38.93
N SER A 36 13.14 31.37 38.22
CA SER A 36 13.72 31.48 36.85
C SER A 36 13.63 30.23 35.95
N ASN A 37 12.43 29.87 35.45
CA ASN A 37 12.30 29.14 34.16
C ASN A 37 10.86 28.99 33.60
N THR A 38 9.81 29.14 34.42
CA THR A 38 8.44 28.71 34.06
C THR A 38 7.69 29.59 33.04
N ALA A 39 8.27 30.73 32.62
CA ALA A 39 7.60 31.73 31.78
C ALA A 39 7.44 31.32 30.29
N ASP A 40 8.40 30.59 29.73
CA ASP A 40 8.50 30.37 28.27
C ASP A 40 7.47 29.33 27.76
N THR A 41 7.26 28.27 28.55
CA THR A 41 6.33 27.18 28.25
C THR A 41 4.86 27.64 28.28
N THR A 42 4.52 28.63 29.11
CA THR A 42 3.14 29.10 29.26
C THR A 42 2.71 30.02 28.11
N ASP A 43 3.56 30.95 27.68
CA ASP A 43 3.25 31.84 26.56
C ASP A 43 3.14 31.09 25.21
N THR A 44 3.99 30.07 25.01
CA THR A 44 3.87 29.16 23.85
C THR A 44 2.52 28.44 23.84
N GLY A 45 2.04 27.96 25.00
CA GLY A 45 0.75 27.29 25.14
C GLY A 45 -0.44 28.20 24.83
N ASP A 46 -0.39 29.45 25.28
CA ASP A 46 -1.44 30.45 25.05
C ASP A 46 -1.43 31.02 23.63
N THR A 47 -0.26 31.27 23.05
CA THR A 47 -0.12 31.60 21.62
C THR A 47 -0.71 30.46 20.76
N GLY A 48 -0.42 29.21 21.10
CA GLY A 48 -1.02 28.04 20.46
C GLY A 48 -2.53 27.93 20.65
N ARG A 49 -3.11 28.44 21.75
CA ARG A 49 -4.57 28.54 21.96
C ARG A 49 -5.19 29.66 21.12
N ARG A 50 -4.58 30.86 21.11
CA ARG A 50 -5.04 32.04 20.34
C ARG A 50 -5.06 31.76 18.84
N LEU A 51 -4.02 31.12 18.30
CA LEU A 51 -3.98 30.71 16.89
C LEU A 51 -5.13 29.75 16.52
N ARG A 52 -5.41 28.75 17.36
CA ARG A 52 -6.53 27.81 17.13
C ARG A 52 -7.90 28.49 17.18
N ALA A 53 -8.08 29.48 18.07
CA ALA A 53 -9.31 30.28 18.11
C ALA A 53 -9.47 31.10 16.81
N ALA A 54 -8.43 31.82 16.38
CA ALA A 54 -8.45 32.62 15.15
C ALA A 54 -8.68 31.77 13.89
N PHE A 55 -8.08 30.58 13.79
CA PHE A 55 -8.35 29.66 12.67
C PHE A 55 -9.78 29.10 12.70
N ALA A 56 -10.36 28.84 13.88
CA ALA A 56 -11.75 28.41 13.98
C ALA A 56 -12.73 29.53 13.58
N GLU A 57 -12.49 30.75 14.06
CA GLU A 57 -13.27 31.95 13.69
C GLU A 57 -13.21 32.22 12.17
N ALA A 58 -12.00 32.16 11.58
CA ALA A 58 -11.84 32.26 10.13
C ALA A 58 -12.56 31.15 9.38
N ALA A 59 -12.52 29.90 9.88
CA ALA A 59 -13.22 28.77 9.26
C ALA A 59 -14.76 28.94 9.27
N TYR A 60 -15.35 29.53 10.32
CA TYR A 60 -16.79 29.83 10.34
C TYR A 60 -17.21 30.88 9.29
N SER A 61 -16.30 31.73 8.82
CA SER A 61 -16.58 32.66 7.71
C SER A 61 -16.62 31.98 6.32
N LEU A 62 -16.02 30.79 6.19
CA LEU A 62 -15.95 30.04 4.94
C LEU A 62 -17.20 29.17 4.77
N THR A 63 -18.18 29.65 3.99
CA THR A 63 -19.25 28.78 3.51
C THR A 63 -18.67 27.79 2.48
N PRO A 64 -18.66 26.47 2.75
CA PRO A 64 -18.15 25.50 1.79
C PRO A 64 -19.08 25.43 0.56
N PRO A 65 -18.53 25.23 -0.66
CA PRO A 65 -19.37 25.06 -1.84
C PRO A 65 -20.26 23.81 -1.68
N PRO A 66 -21.50 23.84 -2.21
CA PRO A 66 -22.42 22.72 -2.07
C PRO A 66 -21.82 21.46 -2.73
N VAL A 67 -21.79 20.35 -1.97
CA VAL A 67 -21.21 19.09 -2.43
C VAL A 67 -21.96 18.61 -3.69
N PRO A 68 -21.27 18.40 -4.84
CA PRO A 68 -21.92 18.11 -6.11
C PRO A 68 -22.36 16.64 -6.21
N LEU A 69 -23.26 16.21 -5.32
CA LEU A 69 -23.74 14.84 -5.19
C LEU A 69 -24.27 14.28 -6.52
N GLU A 70 -24.99 15.09 -7.31
CA GLU A 70 -25.48 14.68 -8.63
C GLU A 70 -24.36 14.34 -9.61
N ALA A 71 -23.22 15.04 -9.57
CA ALA A 71 -22.09 14.77 -10.44
C ALA A 71 -21.41 13.44 -10.05
N ILE A 72 -21.19 13.25 -8.74
CA ILE A 72 -20.62 12.03 -8.16
C ILE A 72 -21.52 10.82 -8.47
N GLU A 73 -22.85 10.97 -8.33
CA GLU A 73 -23.81 9.89 -8.54
C GLU A 73 -24.01 9.59 -10.04
N ARG A 74 -24.02 10.61 -10.90
CA ARG A 74 -24.02 10.46 -12.38
C ARG A 74 -22.75 9.75 -12.85
N GLU A 75 -21.59 10.10 -12.31
CA GLU A 75 -20.34 9.44 -12.62
C GLU A 75 -20.35 7.98 -12.13
N GLY A 76 -20.72 7.72 -10.87
CA GLY A 76 -20.85 6.37 -10.32
C GLY A 76 -21.80 5.49 -11.13
N ARG A 77 -22.96 6.03 -11.57
CA ARG A 77 -23.87 5.36 -12.49
C ARG A 77 -23.21 5.03 -13.84
N SER A 78 -22.40 5.93 -14.39
CA SER A 78 -21.67 5.68 -15.65
C SER A 78 -20.62 4.57 -15.50
N ARG A 79 -19.82 4.61 -14.44
CA ARG A 79 -18.80 3.59 -14.10
C ARG A 79 -19.45 2.21 -13.91
N ARG A 80 -20.59 2.13 -13.19
CA ARG A 80 -21.36 0.87 -13.01
C ARG A 80 -21.93 0.31 -14.31
N ARG A 81 -22.35 1.16 -15.27
CA ARG A 81 -22.82 0.71 -16.60
C ARG A 81 -21.68 0.12 -17.42
N ARG A 82 -20.49 0.76 -17.45
CA ARG A 82 -19.31 0.24 -18.17
C ARG A 82 -18.89 -1.15 -17.66
N ARG A 83 -18.83 -1.34 -16.34
CA ARG A 83 -18.52 -2.66 -15.72
C ARG A 83 -19.51 -3.77 -16.12
N ARG A 84 -20.79 -3.45 -16.31
CA ARG A 84 -21.81 -4.43 -16.76
C ARG A 84 -21.69 -4.80 -18.24
N ALA A 85 -21.21 -3.90 -19.10
CA ALA A 85 -21.00 -4.21 -20.51
C ALA A 85 -19.85 -5.21 -20.72
N ALA A 86 -18.72 -4.99 -20.04
CA ALA A 86 -17.55 -5.87 -20.12
C ALA A 86 -17.81 -7.31 -19.65
N ALA A 87 -18.75 -7.50 -18.71
CA ALA A 87 -19.11 -8.82 -18.19
C ALA A 87 -19.89 -9.71 -19.18
N LEU A 88 -20.48 -9.14 -20.24
CA LEU A 88 -21.30 -9.90 -21.21
C LEU A 88 -20.51 -10.43 -22.41
N SER A 89 -19.38 -9.80 -22.77
CA SER A 89 -18.54 -10.22 -23.90
C SER A 89 -17.84 -11.57 -23.69
N THR A 90 -17.55 -11.95 -22.44
CA THR A 90 -16.74 -13.14 -22.12
C THR A 90 -17.50 -14.47 -22.32
N GLY A 91 -18.84 -14.45 -22.36
CA GLY A 91 -19.65 -15.65 -22.44
C GLY A 91 -19.65 -16.35 -23.81
N CYS A 92 -19.67 -15.59 -24.91
CA CYS A 92 -19.86 -16.17 -26.25
C CYS A 92 -18.58 -16.81 -26.84
N GLY A 93 -17.38 -16.38 -26.42
CA GLY A 93 -16.12 -16.92 -26.95
C GLY A 93 -15.85 -18.38 -26.54
N LEU A 94 -16.35 -18.81 -25.38
CA LEU A 94 -16.06 -20.13 -24.81
C LEU A 94 -16.80 -21.29 -25.50
N LEU A 95 -17.85 -21.02 -26.29
CA LEU A 95 -18.66 -22.07 -26.94
C LEU A 95 -18.12 -22.56 -28.29
N LEU A 96 -17.16 -21.85 -28.92
CA LEU A 96 -16.64 -22.21 -30.25
C LEU A 96 -15.24 -22.86 -30.24
N LEU A 97 -14.48 -22.72 -29.16
CA LEU A 97 -13.15 -23.34 -29.02
C LEU A 97 -13.11 -24.89 -28.90
N PRO A 98 -14.07 -25.61 -28.26
CA PRO A 98 -13.88 -27.04 -27.99
C PRO A 98 -13.96 -27.94 -29.23
N LEU A 99 -14.59 -27.47 -30.32
CA LEU A 99 -14.81 -28.30 -31.53
C LEU A 99 -13.52 -28.51 -32.35
N VAL A 100 -12.60 -27.55 -32.34
CA VAL A 100 -11.39 -27.58 -33.19
C VAL A 100 -10.33 -28.54 -32.64
N VAL A 101 -10.18 -28.61 -31.32
CA VAL A 101 -9.13 -29.41 -30.65
C VAL A 101 -9.35 -30.92 -30.85
N VAL A 102 -10.60 -31.38 -30.81
CA VAL A 102 -10.95 -32.82 -30.91
C VAL A 102 -10.65 -33.40 -32.30
N LEU A 103 -10.62 -32.58 -33.35
CA LEU A 103 -10.31 -33.00 -34.72
C LEU A 103 -8.80 -33.05 -35.03
N ALA A 104 -7.96 -32.39 -34.22
CA ALA A 104 -6.54 -32.22 -34.52
C ALA A 104 -5.60 -33.27 -33.88
N LEU A 105 -6.06 -34.03 -32.87
CA LEU A 105 -5.23 -35.01 -32.15
C LEU A 105 -5.71 -36.45 -32.35
N ARG A 106 -5.31 -37.06 -33.48
CA ARG A 106 -5.25 -38.52 -33.66
C ARG A 106 -3.79 -38.98 -33.79
N PRO A 107 -3.21 -39.59 -32.74
CA PRO A 107 -1.96 -40.31 -32.84
C PRO A 107 -2.21 -41.81 -33.07
N ASP A 108 -2.06 -42.29 -34.30
CA ASP A 108 -1.88 -43.71 -34.60
C ASP A 108 -0.40 -44.11 -34.39
N GLY A 109 -0.13 -45.34 -33.93
CA GLY A 109 1.21 -45.96 -34.07
C GLY A 109 1.84 -46.64 -32.85
N SER A 110 1.48 -47.90 -32.63
CA SER A 110 2.31 -49.04 -32.17
C SER A 110 3.25 -48.95 -30.94
N SER A 111 3.06 -49.89 -30.01
CA SER A 111 3.97 -50.24 -28.92
C SER A 111 5.20 -51.04 -29.36
N ALA A 112 6.29 -50.96 -28.58
CA ALA A 112 7.31 -52.00 -28.43
C ALA A 112 7.82 -52.04 -26.98
N THR A 113 8.32 -53.19 -26.52
CA THR A 113 8.46 -53.53 -25.07
C THR A 113 9.87 -54.03 -24.73
N VAL A 114 10.18 -54.12 -23.43
CA VAL A 114 11.26 -54.88 -22.73
C VAL A 114 12.32 -53.99 -22.02
N ARG A 115 13.04 -54.59 -21.06
CA ARG A 115 13.53 -54.02 -19.77
C ARG A 115 14.90 -54.66 -19.42
N PRO A 116 15.33 -54.73 -18.13
CA PRO A 116 16.26 -53.85 -17.39
C PRO A 116 17.75 -54.28 -17.37
N MET A 117 18.63 -53.40 -16.86
CA MET A 117 19.60 -53.73 -15.79
C MET A 117 20.01 -52.46 -15.01
N ALA A 118 20.77 -52.58 -13.91
CA ALA A 118 21.02 -51.54 -12.90
C ALA A 118 22.52 -51.53 -12.39
N PRO A 119 22.92 -50.74 -11.37
CA PRO A 119 24.30 -50.23 -11.13
C PRO A 119 25.17 -51.19 -10.24
N PRO A 120 26.38 -50.88 -9.66
CA PRO A 120 26.99 -49.55 -9.35
C PRO A 120 28.54 -49.36 -9.43
N GLY A 121 29.00 -48.13 -9.12
CA GLY A 121 30.41 -47.76 -8.89
C GLY A 121 30.55 -46.31 -8.34
N PRO A 122 31.26 -46.03 -7.21
CA PRO A 122 31.18 -44.70 -6.55
C PRO A 122 32.53 -43.95 -6.29
N LYS A 123 32.40 -42.67 -5.87
CA LYS A 123 33.42 -41.78 -5.22
C LYS A 123 34.48 -41.11 -6.16
N PRO A 124 35.15 -40.01 -5.73
CA PRO A 124 34.61 -38.84 -5.00
C PRO A 124 35.19 -37.46 -5.46
N SER A 125 34.73 -36.39 -4.79
CA SER A 125 35.49 -35.15 -4.48
C SER A 125 35.81 -34.14 -5.60
N ALA A 126 35.08 -33.02 -5.57
CA ALA A 126 35.66 -31.68 -5.72
C ALA A 126 34.76 -30.64 -5.01
N SER A 127 35.16 -30.14 -3.84
CA SER A 127 34.50 -29.00 -3.21
C SER A 127 35.06 -27.71 -3.81
N ALA A 128 34.28 -27.06 -4.68
CA ALA A 128 34.63 -25.78 -5.29
C ALA A 128 33.80 -24.65 -4.64
N SER A 129 34.30 -24.08 -3.55
CA SER A 129 33.75 -22.83 -3.02
C SER A 129 34.05 -21.70 -4.01
N PRO A 130 33.05 -20.96 -4.53
CA PRO A 130 33.32 -19.78 -5.34
C PRO A 130 33.98 -18.69 -4.46
N PRO A 131 35.03 -18.00 -4.96
CA PRO A 131 35.76 -17.03 -4.14
C PRO A 131 34.92 -15.78 -3.87
N ALA A 132 34.87 -15.36 -2.60
CA ALA A 132 34.26 -14.10 -2.19
C ALA A 132 35.19 -12.92 -2.54
N SER A 133 35.02 -12.31 -3.71
CA SER A 133 35.55 -10.96 -4.02
C SER A 133 34.91 -10.32 -5.26
N ARG A 134 33.86 -9.52 -5.03
CA ARG A 134 33.55 -8.33 -5.84
C ARG A 134 32.59 -7.42 -5.06
N PRO A 135 32.94 -6.15 -4.80
CA PRO A 135 31.97 -5.13 -4.45
C PRO A 135 31.20 -4.71 -5.71
N SER A 136 30.38 -5.62 -6.23
CA SER A 136 29.34 -5.26 -7.18
C SER A 136 28.18 -4.71 -6.36
N THR A 137 27.95 -3.41 -6.37
CA THR A 137 26.63 -2.87 -5.98
C THR A 137 25.57 -3.61 -6.78
N PRO A 138 24.56 -4.23 -6.15
CA PRO A 138 23.46 -4.80 -6.90
C PRO A 138 22.88 -3.77 -7.87
N LEU A 139 22.48 -4.22 -9.06
CA LEU A 139 21.37 -3.58 -9.73
C LEU A 139 20.14 -3.78 -8.82
N ALA A 140 19.13 -2.92 -8.94
CA ALA A 140 17.81 -3.13 -8.35
C ALA A 140 17.36 -4.59 -8.59
N GLY A 141 17.26 -5.39 -7.52
CA GLY A 141 17.92 -6.71 -7.58
C GLY A 141 17.16 -7.97 -7.19
N GLN A 142 15.84 -7.91 -6.94
CA GLN A 142 15.05 -9.12 -6.69
C GLN A 142 13.77 -9.14 -7.53
N VAL A 143 13.53 -10.28 -8.21
CA VAL A 143 12.27 -10.61 -8.89
C VAL A 143 11.61 -11.78 -8.19
N ARG A 144 10.29 -11.69 -7.99
CA ARG A 144 9.42 -12.83 -7.73
C ARG A 144 8.39 -12.94 -8.85
N VAL A 145 8.55 -13.93 -9.72
CA VAL A 145 7.46 -14.34 -10.63
C VAL A 145 6.55 -15.24 -9.82
N VAL A 146 5.24 -14.95 -9.84
CA VAL A 146 4.23 -15.61 -9.01
C VAL A 146 2.96 -15.90 -9.81
N GLU A 147 2.17 -16.88 -9.36
CA GLU A 147 0.86 -17.17 -9.94
C GLU A 147 -0.24 -16.21 -9.44
N PRO A 148 -1.33 -16.00 -10.21
CA PRO A 148 -2.45 -15.16 -9.77
C PRO A 148 -3.05 -15.63 -8.44
N GLY A 149 -3.04 -14.75 -7.44
CA GLY A 149 -3.50 -15.03 -6.07
C GLY A 149 -2.45 -15.61 -5.12
N GLU A 150 -1.24 -15.91 -5.59
CA GLU A 150 -0.16 -16.43 -4.76
C GLU A 150 0.34 -15.39 -3.73
N LYS A 151 0.32 -15.75 -2.45
CA LYS A 151 0.62 -14.83 -1.34
C LYS A 151 2.10 -14.84 -0.97
N VAL A 152 2.84 -13.88 -1.52
CA VAL A 152 4.19 -13.51 -1.09
C VAL A 152 4.14 -13.07 0.37
N ARG A 153 4.92 -13.73 1.23
CA ARG A 153 5.16 -13.30 2.62
C ARG A 153 6.39 -12.39 2.64
N ILE A 154 6.26 -11.22 3.25
CA ILE A 154 7.33 -10.19 3.23
C ILE A 154 8.06 -10.11 4.57
N GLY A 155 7.33 -10.20 5.69
CA GLY A 155 7.85 -10.03 7.05
C GLY A 155 6.79 -9.39 7.94
N ASP A 156 6.90 -9.50 9.26
CA ASP A 156 6.00 -8.87 10.24
C ASP A 156 4.50 -9.08 9.94
N GLY A 157 4.15 -10.31 9.56
CA GLY A 157 2.80 -10.76 9.16
C GLY A 157 2.31 -10.28 7.78
N THR A 158 3.04 -9.38 7.12
CA THR A 158 2.67 -8.73 5.86
C THR A 158 2.62 -9.69 4.68
N ARG A 159 1.56 -9.60 3.88
CA ARG A 159 1.31 -10.40 2.68
C ARG A 159 1.02 -9.50 1.48
N LEU A 160 1.48 -9.92 0.31
CA LEU A 160 1.21 -9.27 -0.99
C LEU A 160 0.88 -10.35 -2.01
N TRP A 161 -0.11 -10.13 -2.86
CA TRP A 161 -0.37 -10.98 -4.03
C TRP A 161 -0.84 -10.14 -5.21
N LEU A 162 -0.69 -10.69 -6.41
CA LEU A 162 -1.16 -10.08 -7.65
C LEU A 162 -2.33 -10.87 -8.21
N THR A 163 -3.29 -10.20 -8.83
CA THR A 163 -4.27 -10.80 -9.74
C THR A 163 -4.16 -10.08 -11.09
N ALA A 164 -4.82 -10.59 -12.14
CA ALA A 164 -4.83 -9.91 -13.45
C ALA A 164 -5.37 -8.47 -13.41
N GLU A 165 -6.06 -8.07 -12.34
CA GLU A 165 -6.67 -6.76 -12.16
C GLU A 165 -5.84 -5.78 -11.29
N GLY A 166 -4.81 -6.25 -10.56
CA GLY A 166 -4.02 -5.39 -9.69
C GLY A 166 -3.27 -6.07 -8.54
N LYS A 167 -2.70 -5.26 -7.65
CA LYS A 167 -1.98 -5.68 -6.43
C LYS A 167 -2.91 -5.67 -5.23
N TYR A 168 -2.88 -6.73 -4.44
CA TYR A 168 -3.40 -6.74 -3.08
C TYR A 168 -2.29 -6.59 -2.04
N GLY A 169 -2.56 -5.85 -0.97
CA GLY A 169 -1.74 -5.75 0.23
C GLY A 169 -2.54 -6.13 1.48
N ASP A 170 -1.90 -6.80 2.42
CA ASP A 170 -2.50 -7.27 3.67
C ASP A 170 -1.46 -7.08 4.77
N THR A 171 -1.65 -6.00 5.53
CA THR A 171 -0.65 -5.44 6.44
C THR A 171 -1.25 -5.34 7.85
N PRO A 172 -0.79 -6.17 8.81
CA PRO A 172 -1.37 -6.18 10.16
C PRO A 172 -1.35 -4.81 10.83
N GLY A 173 -2.51 -4.38 11.34
CA GLY A 173 -2.69 -3.09 12.00
C GLY A 173 -2.98 -1.90 11.07
N VAL A 174 -3.11 -2.12 9.76
CA VAL A 174 -3.45 -1.05 8.78
C VAL A 174 -4.92 -1.07 8.39
N SER A 175 -5.48 -2.25 8.13
CA SER A 175 -6.86 -2.45 7.68
C SER A 175 -7.34 -3.85 8.08
N GLU A 176 -8.65 -4.00 8.34
CA GLU A 176 -9.29 -5.29 8.58
C GLU A 176 -9.46 -6.11 7.30
N VAL A 177 -9.52 -5.44 6.14
CA VAL A 177 -9.64 -6.06 4.81
C VAL A 177 -8.40 -5.78 3.96
N PRO A 178 -7.99 -6.70 3.06
CA PRO A 178 -6.87 -6.46 2.16
C PRO A 178 -7.07 -5.21 1.30
N GLU A 179 -6.07 -4.34 1.28
CA GLU A 179 -5.98 -3.18 0.40
C GLU A 179 -5.83 -3.63 -1.05
N PHE A 180 -6.39 -2.89 -2.01
CA PHE A 180 -6.30 -3.23 -3.44
C PHE A 180 -5.91 -2.01 -4.28
N SER A 181 -4.84 -2.16 -5.06
CA SER A 181 -4.38 -1.21 -6.08
C SER A 181 -4.72 -1.77 -7.46
N SER A 182 -5.83 -1.32 -8.04
CA SER A 182 -6.23 -1.75 -9.40
C SER A 182 -5.32 -1.16 -10.48
N VAL A 183 -5.14 -1.91 -11.56
CA VAL A 183 -4.51 -1.45 -12.82
C VAL A 183 -5.46 -1.55 -14.02
N VAL A 184 -6.77 -1.69 -13.77
CA VAL A 184 -7.81 -1.90 -14.81
C VAL A 184 -9.08 -1.06 -14.62
N ASP A 185 -9.26 -0.37 -13.49
CA ASP A 185 -10.47 0.40 -13.20
C ASP A 185 -10.54 1.78 -13.90
N GLY A 186 -9.43 2.22 -14.48
CA GLY A 186 -9.28 3.52 -15.16
C GLY A 186 -8.70 4.64 -14.30
N ASN A 187 -8.29 4.36 -13.05
CA ASN A 187 -7.63 5.35 -12.18
C ASN A 187 -6.14 5.56 -12.49
N ILE A 188 -5.55 4.75 -13.39
CA ILE A 188 -4.13 4.79 -13.78
C ILE A 188 -4.05 4.89 -15.31
N ASP A 189 -3.30 5.87 -15.83
CA ASP A 189 -2.96 5.97 -17.25
C ASP A 189 -1.84 4.98 -17.60
N ARG A 190 -2.22 3.80 -18.09
CA ARG A 190 -1.29 2.76 -18.58
C ARG A 190 -0.65 3.07 -19.94
N SER A 191 -0.99 4.18 -20.60
CA SER A 191 -0.31 4.59 -21.84
C SER A 191 1.08 5.19 -21.61
N ARG A 192 1.45 5.43 -20.34
CA ARG A 192 2.74 6.01 -19.93
C ARG A 192 3.37 5.17 -18.81
N PRO A 193 4.70 5.00 -18.80
CA PRO A 193 5.41 4.45 -17.65
C PRO A 193 5.14 5.25 -16.37
N GLY A 194 4.88 4.57 -15.26
CA GLY A 194 4.70 5.19 -13.96
C GLY A 194 4.77 4.20 -12.80
N VAL A 195 4.91 4.73 -11.57
CA VAL A 195 5.04 3.93 -10.34
C VAL A 195 4.21 4.59 -9.24
N SER A 196 3.34 3.83 -8.56
CA SER A 196 2.70 4.29 -7.33
C SER A 196 3.57 3.99 -6.11
N VAL A 197 3.40 4.79 -5.05
CA VAL A 197 4.10 4.65 -3.77
C VAL A 197 3.07 4.68 -2.63
N GLN A 198 3.20 3.74 -1.70
CA GLN A 198 2.43 3.63 -0.47
C GLN A 198 3.42 3.39 0.68
N GLU A 199 3.36 4.21 1.72
CA GLU A 199 4.26 4.15 2.86
C GLU A 199 3.51 3.80 4.16
N THR A 200 3.97 2.76 4.84
CA THR A 200 3.39 2.28 6.09
C THR A 200 4.49 2.12 7.15
N PRO A 201 4.56 3.00 8.17
CA PRO A 201 5.44 2.82 9.33
C PRO A 201 5.13 1.51 10.06
N ARG A 202 6.15 0.75 10.45
CA ARG A 202 6.04 -0.57 11.12
C ARG A 202 6.73 -0.58 12.48
N GLY A 203 6.40 0.42 13.29
CA GLY A 203 7.10 0.74 14.55
C GLY A 203 7.98 1.99 14.39
N PRO A 204 8.90 2.26 15.34
CA PRO A 204 9.68 3.49 15.38
C PRO A 204 10.82 3.54 14.34
N GLU A 205 11.34 2.39 13.91
CA GLU A 205 12.55 2.30 13.06
C GLU A 205 12.33 1.62 11.71
N LYS A 206 11.18 0.98 11.50
CA LYS A 206 10.89 0.20 10.28
C LYS A 206 9.84 0.89 9.42
N VAL A 207 10.00 0.78 8.12
CA VAL A 207 9.00 1.20 7.12
C VAL A 207 8.73 0.06 6.13
N PHE A 208 7.46 -0.10 5.78
CA PHE A 208 7.03 -0.91 4.64
C PHE A 208 6.63 0.02 3.50
N LEU A 209 7.36 -0.08 2.39
CA LEU A 209 7.10 0.65 1.14
C LEU A 209 6.58 -0.33 0.10
N THR A 210 5.54 0.02 -0.64
CA THR A 210 4.99 -0.82 -1.71
C THR A 210 4.26 0.01 -2.75
N GLY A 211 4.02 -0.56 -3.92
CA GLY A 211 3.18 0.04 -4.95
C GLY A 211 3.01 -0.87 -6.15
N VAL A 212 2.50 -0.31 -7.23
CA VAL A 212 2.49 -0.93 -8.56
C VAL A 212 3.33 -0.10 -9.51
N TYR A 213 4.04 -0.75 -10.43
CA TYR A 213 4.58 -0.11 -11.62
C TYR A 213 3.70 -0.49 -12.81
N TYR A 214 3.64 0.37 -13.82
CA TYR A 214 2.76 0.20 -14.98
C TYR A 214 3.30 0.95 -16.22
N GLY A 215 2.78 0.61 -17.40
CA GLY A 215 3.05 1.29 -18.68
C GLY A 215 4.44 1.03 -19.27
N GLY A 216 5.24 0.14 -18.68
CA GLY A 216 6.58 -0.21 -19.15
C GLY A 216 6.57 -1.27 -20.25
N SER A 217 7.50 -1.17 -21.21
CA SER A 217 7.60 -2.10 -22.35
C SER A 217 8.59 -3.27 -22.12
N THR A 218 9.49 -3.18 -21.14
CA THR A 218 10.49 -4.21 -20.80
C THR A 218 10.15 -4.93 -19.49
N GLU A 219 10.78 -6.08 -19.26
CA GLU A 219 10.53 -6.88 -18.05
C GLU A 219 11.30 -6.36 -16.85
N ALA A 220 10.58 -5.88 -15.84
CA ALA A 220 11.18 -5.44 -14.57
C ALA A 220 12.00 -6.55 -13.88
N ALA A 221 13.23 -6.22 -13.53
CA ALA A 221 14.19 -7.04 -12.79
C ALA A 221 14.37 -6.59 -11.32
N GLY A 222 13.96 -5.36 -10.99
CA GLY A 222 13.90 -4.89 -9.61
C GLY A 222 13.54 -3.42 -9.48
N VAL A 223 13.50 -2.93 -8.25
CA VAL A 223 13.18 -1.54 -7.91
C VAL A 223 14.28 -0.94 -7.02
N ARG A 224 14.65 0.32 -7.25
CA ARG A 224 15.43 1.14 -6.32
C ARG A 224 14.54 2.23 -5.75
N ILE A 225 14.68 2.46 -4.46
CA ILE A 225 14.01 3.51 -3.70
C ILE A 225 15.08 4.44 -3.17
N GLU A 226 14.95 5.75 -3.42
CA GLU A 226 15.80 6.81 -2.86
C GLU A 226 14.97 7.60 -1.85
N LEU A 227 15.55 7.87 -0.68
CA LEU A 227 14.94 8.68 0.39
C LEU A 227 15.43 10.12 0.35
N TYR A 228 14.69 11.04 0.97
CA TYR A 228 15.10 12.45 1.09
C TYR A 228 16.38 12.67 1.90
N ASP A 229 16.76 11.73 2.77
CA ASP A 229 18.04 11.74 3.50
C ASP A 229 19.25 11.29 2.64
N GLY A 230 19.03 11.01 1.35
CA GLY A 230 20.06 10.59 0.40
C GLY A 230 20.39 9.10 0.43
N ARG A 231 19.77 8.29 1.32
CA ARG A 231 19.94 6.83 1.32
C ARG A 231 19.16 6.19 0.18
N ALA A 232 19.72 5.11 -0.37
CA ALA A 232 19.08 4.31 -1.41
C ALA A 232 19.00 2.83 -0.99
N PHE A 233 17.89 2.20 -1.34
CA PHE A 233 17.58 0.80 -1.02
C PHE A 233 17.09 0.05 -2.27
N ASP A 234 17.51 -1.20 -2.43
CA ASP A 234 17.00 -2.08 -3.47
C ASP A 234 15.86 -2.96 -2.92
N GLY A 235 14.69 -2.84 -3.54
CA GLY A 235 13.49 -3.60 -3.20
C GLY A 235 13.26 -4.81 -4.12
N THR A 236 12.14 -5.48 -3.90
CA THR A 236 11.69 -6.63 -4.71
C THR A 236 10.59 -6.22 -5.67
N VAL A 237 10.74 -6.57 -6.94
CA VAL A 237 9.68 -6.57 -7.95
C VAL A 237 8.92 -7.90 -7.89
N VAL A 238 7.60 -7.84 -7.99
CA VAL A 238 6.70 -8.99 -8.07
C VAL A 238 5.94 -8.93 -9.40
N ARG A 239 5.94 -10.03 -10.15
CA ARG A 239 5.31 -10.10 -11.48
C ARG A 239 4.44 -11.35 -11.60
N LEU A 240 3.34 -11.25 -12.34
CA LEU A 240 2.65 -12.43 -12.84
C LEU A 240 3.44 -13.04 -14.01
N ALA A 241 3.39 -14.37 -14.15
CA ALA A 241 3.96 -15.05 -15.30
C ALA A 241 3.42 -14.45 -16.63
N GLY A 242 4.31 -14.27 -17.61
CA GLY A 242 4.00 -13.65 -18.90
C GLY A 242 3.67 -12.14 -18.88
N THR A 243 3.50 -11.51 -17.71
CA THR A 243 3.13 -10.09 -17.61
C THR A 243 4.36 -9.19 -17.60
N LYS A 244 4.38 -8.18 -18.48
CA LYS A 244 5.47 -7.21 -18.63
C LYS A 244 5.03 -5.79 -18.27
N GLU A 245 3.88 -5.38 -18.81
CA GLU A 245 3.33 -4.01 -18.74
C GLU A 245 3.16 -3.42 -17.33
N TRP A 246 2.98 -4.27 -16.32
CA TRP A 246 2.77 -3.86 -14.94
C TRP A 246 3.22 -4.94 -13.96
N GLY A 247 3.35 -4.58 -12.69
CA GLY A 247 3.58 -5.51 -11.60
C GLY A 247 3.52 -4.81 -10.24
N GLY A 248 3.69 -5.59 -9.17
CA GLY A 248 3.84 -5.06 -7.82
C GLY A 248 5.31 -4.80 -7.49
N TRP A 249 5.56 -3.97 -6.49
CA TRP A 249 6.87 -3.86 -5.85
C TRP A 249 6.75 -3.68 -4.34
N TYR A 250 7.80 -4.04 -3.60
CA TYR A 250 7.88 -3.83 -2.16
C TYR A 250 9.31 -3.68 -1.62
N LEU A 251 9.42 -3.02 -0.48
CA LEU A 251 10.58 -3.00 0.41
C LEU A 251 10.07 -3.02 1.87
N LEU A 252 10.69 -3.83 2.73
CA LEU A 252 10.55 -3.73 4.18
C LEU A 252 11.95 -3.43 4.72
N ALA A 253 12.16 -2.21 5.23
CA ALA A 253 13.47 -1.71 5.63
C ALA A 253 13.47 -1.18 7.06
N THR A 254 14.59 -1.39 7.76
CA THR A 254 14.93 -0.61 8.95
C THR A 254 15.66 0.65 8.50
N VAL A 255 15.13 1.81 8.87
CA VAL A 255 15.66 3.15 8.55
C VAL A 255 16.27 3.87 9.76
N GLY A 256 16.08 3.35 10.99
CA GLY A 256 16.94 3.66 12.15
C GLY A 256 16.93 5.11 12.67
N GLU A 257 17.91 5.43 13.51
CA GLU A 257 18.07 6.79 14.08
C GLU A 257 18.29 7.86 13.01
N GLY A 258 17.87 9.09 13.35
CA GLY A 258 17.76 10.22 12.43
C GLY A 258 16.30 10.56 12.07
N VAL A 259 15.37 9.60 12.19
CA VAL A 259 13.93 9.80 11.92
C VAL A 259 13.12 9.88 13.22
N SER A 260 13.32 10.94 14.00
CA SER A 260 12.67 11.12 15.29
C SER A 260 11.15 11.33 15.16
N ASN A 261 10.33 10.45 15.75
CA ASN A 261 8.85 10.34 15.67
C ASN A 261 8.35 9.52 14.44
N PRO A 262 7.53 8.46 14.63
CA PRO A 262 6.96 7.67 13.52
C PRO A 262 6.08 8.45 12.54
N GLY A 263 5.67 9.68 12.86
CA GLY A 263 5.09 10.62 11.88
C GLY A 263 6.05 10.97 10.73
N HIS A 264 7.36 11.04 11.00
CA HIS A 264 8.41 11.29 10.00
C HIS A 264 8.77 10.05 9.16
N LEU A 265 8.17 8.87 9.41
CA LEU A 265 8.27 7.70 8.53
C LEU A 265 7.23 7.71 7.39
N ARG A 266 6.64 8.89 7.11
CA ARG A 266 5.76 9.17 5.97
C ARG A 266 6.30 10.38 5.21
N GLY A 267 6.22 10.33 3.88
CA GLY A 267 6.87 11.29 2.99
C GLY A 267 8.38 11.09 2.88
N ILE A 268 8.92 9.91 3.24
CA ILE A 268 10.39 9.69 3.25
C ILE A 268 10.94 9.33 1.88
N THR A 269 10.14 8.69 1.03
CA THR A 269 10.55 8.35 -0.34
C THR A 269 10.63 9.63 -1.17
N ARG A 270 11.81 9.90 -1.70
CA ARG A 270 12.02 10.92 -2.72
C ARG A 270 11.74 10.37 -4.11
N LYS A 271 12.21 9.15 -4.41
CA LYS A 271 12.13 8.57 -5.76
C LYS A 271 11.99 7.06 -5.73
N VAL A 272 11.25 6.52 -6.68
CA VAL A 272 11.19 5.09 -6.97
C VAL A 272 11.46 4.88 -8.45
N THR A 273 12.43 4.01 -8.78
CA THR A 273 12.75 3.66 -10.16
C THR A 273 12.78 2.14 -10.32
N VAL A 274 11.98 1.63 -11.25
CA VAL A 274 11.92 0.21 -11.62
C VAL A 274 12.80 0.01 -12.85
N TYR A 275 13.68 -0.98 -12.77
CA TYR A 275 14.66 -1.29 -13.81
C TYR A 275 14.37 -2.65 -14.43
N ASP A 276 14.75 -2.83 -15.70
CA ASP A 276 14.82 -4.14 -16.35
C ASP A 276 16.18 -4.81 -16.14
N ARG A 277 16.31 -6.03 -16.66
CA ARG A 277 17.48 -6.89 -16.48
C ARG A 277 18.79 -6.35 -17.09
N ASP A 278 18.70 -5.36 -17.97
CA ASP A 278 19.84 -4.73 -18.64
C ASP A 278 20.17 -3.34 -18.03
N GLY A 279 19.42 -2.92 -17.00
CA GLY A 279 19.56 -1.61 -16.36
C GLY A 279 18.75 -0.49 -17.03
N GLY A 280 17.90 -0.82 -18.01
CA GLY A 280 16.96 0.13 -18.59
C GLY A 280 15.87 0.52 -17.58
N VAL A 281 15.40 1.77 -17.62
CA VAL A 281 14.30 2.23 -16.76
C VAL A 281 12.96 1.78 -17.35
N VAL A 282 12.26 0.89 -16.65
CA VAL A 282 10.91 0.41 -16.99
C VAL A 282 9.88 1.48 -16.67
N ALA A 283 10.01 2.10 -15.50
CA ALA A 283 9.15 3.16 -14.99
C ALA A 283 9.85 3.89 -13.83
N THR A 284 9.50 5.17 -13.62
CA THR A 284 10.00 5.93 -12.47
C THR A 284 8.90 6.84 -11.93
N GLN A 285 8.97 7.15 -10.64
CA GLN A 285 8.21 8.22 -9.99
C GLN A 285 9.18 9.03 -9.14
N ASP A 286 9.29 10.32 -9.42
CA ASP A 286 9.94 11.29 -8.54
C ASP A 286 8.85 11.99 -7.71
N LEU A 287 9.18 12.30 -6.45
CA LEU A 287 8.27 12.95 -5.50
C LEU A 287 8.81 14.29 -4.99
N GLY A 288 10.05 14.67 -5.37
CA GLY A 288 10.71 15.94 -5.03
C GLY A 288 11.99 16.24 -5.83
#